data_AF-A0A7V9A6G7-F1
#
_entry.id   AF-A0A7V9A6G7-F1
#
_cell.length_a   1.000
_cell.length_b   1.000
_cell.length_c   1.000
_cell.angle_alpha   90.00
_cell.angle_beta   90.00
_cell.angle_gamma   90.00
#
_symmetry.space_group_name_H-M   'P 1'
#
loop_
_entity.id
_entity.type
_entity.pdbx_description
1 polymer ?
#
loop_
_entity_poly.entity_id
_entity_poly.type
_entity_poly.pdbx_seq_one_letter_code
_entity_poly.pdbx_strand_id
1 'polypeptide(L)'
;MSSRKQQMKQYVDEMLVCQQPCARHRRVYWNLIREVRAKSEILSVGFDPAIRKPEHLRVCIRALGYMAKYRTKWIRQPEFWRPEKFLVEPTSNRVALRSLMKHLFERYPVPNFMAFAWMRPHAKRWYHELYLHMAAGRGVRQFKQKPGIALSPTAAKCFLKTPDHLEPGEAMRWAQIRGFSGSKELAAELVRNTILKEPTRDERFWETMIRFLIREKPSYIQHASMLVDFVDEQRFQPAEKVWGRGGGPLPLQPKFSMKGRTLGSLWRHMSNWRQELLLKRPSLAQRNFHWPAIEVQPMVHQDGDVKWIIFELLNDRALMLEGAAMDHCVSDYVEQCADRKSSIWSMRIHLKGCPKRIVTIEVDPERKAIVQAQAKSNEDLSPAANEILRRWATREGLVMSLED
;
A
#
# COMPACT_ATOMS: atom_id res chain seq x y z
N MET A 1 28.20 7.74 -26.86
CA MET A 1 26.71 7.85 -26.87
C MET A 1 26.01 6.86 -27.82
N SER A 2 26.64 6.39 -28.92
CA SER A 2 26.02 5.45 -29.88
C SER A 2 25.67 4.06 -29.29
N SER A 3 26.57 3.46 -28.49
CA SER A 3 26.40 2.12 -27.90
C SER A 3 25.18 1.98 -26.99
N ARG A 4 24.96 2.92 -26.05
CA ARG A 4 23.81 2.88 -25.11
C ARG A 4 22.45 3.01 -25.81
N LYS A 5 22.38 3.81 -26.88
CA LYS A 5 21.16 3.97 -27.68
C LYS A 5 20.85 2.69 -28.47
N GLN A 6 21.88 2.03 -29.00
CA GLN A 6 21.77 0.76 -29.70
C GLN A 6 21.36 -0.39 -28.76
N GLN A 7 21.99 -0.50 -27.59
CA GLN A 7 21.63 -1.48 -26.56
C GLN A 7 20.16 -1.33 -26.12
N MET A 8 19.69 -0.10 -25.92
CA MET A 8 18.31 0.14 -25.50
C MET A 8 17.30 -0.10 -26.64
N LYS A 9 17.69 0.13 -27.90
CA LYS A 9 16.88 -0.28 -29.06
C LYS A 9 16.76 -1.80 -29.13
N GLN A 10 17.86 -2.53 -28.96
CA GLN A 10 17.87 -4.00 -28.88
C GLN A 10 16.97 -4.49 -27.73
N TYR A 11 17.09 -3.90 -26.54
CA TYR A 11 16.21 -4.20 -25.41
C TYR A 11 14.74 -4.00 -25.74
N VAL A 12 14.36 -2.91 -26.41
CA VAL A 12 12.96 -2.68 -26.82
C VAL A 12 12.50 -3.72 -27.84
N ASP A 13 13.34 -4.08 -28.82
CA ASP A 13 13.04 -5.13 -29.81
C ASP A 13 12.84 -6.50 -29.15
N GLU A 14 13.75 -6.90 -28.25
CA GLU A 14 13.63 -8.12 -27.45
C GLU A 14 12.34 -8.13 -26.62
N MET A 15 12.03 -7.01 -25.95
CA MET A 15 10.83 -6.88 -25.15
C MET A 15 9.54 -6.98 -25.97
N LEU A 16 9.53 -6.44 -27.19
CA LEU A 16 8.40 -6.55 -28.11
C LEU A 16 8.16 -8.00 -28.53
N VAL A 17 9.22 -8.78 -28.72
CA VAL A 17 9.14 -10.23 -28.99
C VAL A 17 8.64 -10.97 -27.75
N CYS A 18 9.21 -10.70 -26.57
CA CYS A 18 8.84 -11.36 -25.31
C CYS A 18 7.39 -11.11 -24.88
N GLN A 19 6.83 -9.94 -25.18
CA GLN A 19 5.43 -9.59 -24.84
C GLN A 19 4.42 -9.91 -25.95
N GLN A 20 4.88 -10.53 -27.03
CA GLN A 20 4.05 -10.85 -28.16
C GLN A 20 2.90 -11.81 -27.77
N PRO A 21 1.66 -11.57 -28.23
CA PRO A 21 0.56 -12.48 -27.97
C PRO A 21 0.67 -13.78 -28.79
N CYS A 22 -0.15 -14.77 -28.44
CA CYS A 22 -0.19 -16.07 -29.13
C CYS A 22 -0.45 -15.95 -30.64
N ALA A 23 -0.16 -17.03 -31.39
CA ALA A 23 -0.10 -17.05 -32.86
C ALA A 23 -1.32 -16.39 -33.55
N ARG A 24 -2.54 -16.59 -33.04
CA ARG A 24 -3.77 -15.99 -33.60
C ARG A 24 -3.77 -14.45 -33.63
N HIS A 25 -3.01 -13.79 -32.76
CA HIS A 25 -2.95 -12.32 -32.64
C HIS A 25 -1.61 -11.74 -33.10
N ARG A 26 -0.64 -12.59 -33.48
CA ARG A 26 0.73 -12.23 -33.85
C ARG A 26 0.78 -11.20 -34.99
N ARG A 27 0.05 -11.46 -36.08
CA ARG A 27 0.05 -10.56 -37.26
C ARG A 27 -0.52 -9.18 -36.92
N VAL A 28 -1.62 -9.15 -36.18
CA VAL A 28 -2.28 -7.90 -35.74
C VAL A 28 -1.36 -7.11 -34.82
N TYR A 29 -0.70 -7.79 -33.88
CA TYR A 29 0.27 -7.16 -32.97
C TYR A 29 1.40 -6.48 -33.73
N TRP A 30 2.09 -7.19 -34.62
CA TRP A 30 3.22 -6.60 -35.35
C TRP A 30 2.79 -5.47 -36.29
N ASN A 31 1.59 -5.56 -36.87
CA ASN A 31 1.01 -4.43 -37.62
C ASN A 31 0.81 -3.20 -36.71
N LEU A 32 0.21 -3.39 -35.53
CA LEU A 32 0.06 -2.31 -34.55
C LEU A 32 1.39 -1.70 -34.14
N ILE A 33 2.40 -2.53 -33.86
CA ILE A 33 3.76 -2.07 -33.50
C ILE A 33 4.36 -1.24 -34.64
N ARG A 34 4.21 -1.65 -35.90
CA ARG A 34 4.67 -0.90 -37.07
C ARG A 34 4.04 0.49 -37.13
N GLU A 35 2.71 0.57 -37.00
CA GLU A 35 1.99 1.86 -37.03
C GLU A 35 2.38 2.76 -35.85
N VAL A 36 2.55 2.20 -34.66
CA VAL A 36 2.99 2.93 -33.47
C VAL A 36 4.40 3.51 -33.64
N ARG A 37 5.34 2.71 -34.16
CA ARG A 37 6.73 3.16 -34.45
C ARG A 37 6.77 4.25 -35.50
N ALA A 38 5.96 4.13 -36.54
CA ALA A 38 5.96 5.07 -37.65
C ALA A 38 5.39 6.44 -37.28
N LYS A 39 4.46 6.49 -36.32
CA LYS A 39 3.63 7.67 -36.05
C LYS A 39 3.87 8.33 -34.70
N SER A 40 4.57 7.67 -33.76
CA SER A 40 4.68 8.16 -32.38
C SER A 40 6.00 7.81 -31.72
N GLU A 41 6.27 8.47 -30.61
CA GLU A 41 7.44 8.22 -29.77
C GLU A 41 7.21 7.20 -28.64
N ILE A 42 6.04 6.52 -28.61
CA ILE A 42 5.67 5.56 -27.54
C ILE A 42 6.75 4.49 -27.34
N LEU A 43 7.36 4.04 -28.44
CA LEU A 43 8.40 3.01 -28.47
C LEU A 43 9.80 3.59 -28.71
N SER A 44 9.94 4.92 -28.72
CA SER A 44 11.20 5.59 -28.99
C SER A 44 12.11 5.60 -27.76
N VAL A 45 13.38 5.41 -28.04
CA VAL A 45 14.48 5.56 -27.09
C VAL A 45 15.16 6.89 -27.41
N GLY A 46 14.53 8.00 -27.01
CA GLY A 46 14.93 9.36 -27.38
C GLY A 46 15.05 10.36 -26.24
N PHE A 47 13.95 10.94 -25.76
CA PHE A 47 14.00 12.18 -24.97
C PHE A 47 13.51 12.04 -23.52
N ASP A 48 14.12 12.80 -22.61
CA ASP A 48 13.91 12.92 -21.16
C ASP A 48 14.75 12.01 -20.21
N PRO A 49 15.77 12.57 -19.52
CA PRO A 49 16.53 11.92 -18.44
C PRO A 49 15.68 11.52 -17.22
N ALA A 50 14.54 12.16 -16.98
CA ALA A 50 13.67 11.91 -15.83
C ALA A 50 12.73 10.70 -16.01
N ILE A 51 12.60 10.15 -17.23
CA ILE A 51 11.52 9.19 -17.58
C ILE A 51 11.97 7.72 -17.74
N ARG A 52 13.27 7.42 -17.87
CA ARG A 52 13.71 6.12 -18.40
C ARG A 52 14.12 5.06 -17.38
N LYS A 53 13.12 4.62 -16.63
CA LYS A 53 13.14 3.32 -15.96
C LYS A 53 12.59 2.24 -16.94
N PRO A 54 13.35 1.20 -17.35
CA PRO A 54 12.96 0.20 -18.37
C PRO A 54 11.57 -0.43 -18.16
N GLU A 55 11.09 -0.48 -16.93
CA GLU A 55 9.76 -0.91 -16.53
C GLU A 55 8.62 -0.07 -17.14
N HIS A 56 8.82 1.22 -17.41
CA HIS A 56 7.82 2.09 -18.04
C HIS A 56 7.56 1.72 -19.50
N LEU A 57 8.61 1.34 -20.24
CA LEU A 57 8.47 0.84 -21.60
C LEU A 57 7.82 -0.55 -21.60
N ARG A 58 8.18 -1.40 -20.64
CA ARG A 58 7.59 -2.73 -20.47
C ARG A 58 6.07 -2.69 -20.30
N VAL A 59 5.53 -1.77 -19.49
CA VAL A 59 4.07 -1.65 -19.31
C VAL A 59 3.38 -1.13 -20.57
N CYS A 60 4.01 -0.24 -21.35
CA CYS A 60 3.46 0.26 -22.62
C CYS A 60 3.44 -0.85 -23.69
N ILE A 61 4.53 -1.59 -23.84
CA ILE A 61 4.64 -2.73 -24.76
C ILE A 61 3.58 -3.78 -24.42
N ARG A 62 3.43 -4.11 -23.13
CA ARG A 62 2.41 -5.06 -22.67
C ARG A 62 0.99 -4.56 -22.99
N ALA A 63 0.72 -3.27 -22.79
CA ALA A 63 -0.56 -2.67 -23.15
C ALA A 63 -0.86 -2.82 -24.65
N LEU A 64 0.11 -2.56 -25.54
CA LEU A 64 -0.04 -2.81 -26.98
C LEU A 64 -0.33 -4.29 -27.30
N GLY A 65 0.31 -5.21 -26.58
CA GLY A 65 0.00 -6.64 -26.63
C GLY A 65 -1.46 -6.95 -26.27
N TYR A 66 -1.99 -6.31 -25.23
CA TYR A 66 -3.41 -6.41 -24.87
C TYR A 66 -4.32 -5.81 -25.93
N MET A 67 -3.98 -4.64 -26.49
CA MET A 67 -4.78 -4.00 -27.54
C MET A 67 -4.92 -4.90 -28.77
N ALA A 68 -3.84 -5.56 -29.18
CA ALA A 68 -3.85 -6.54 -30.27
C ALA A 68 -4.72 -7.77 -29.95
N LYS A 69 -4.68 -8.28 -28.70
CA LYS A 69 -5.57 -9.38 -28.27
C LYS A 69 -7.05 -9.02 -28.40
N TYR A 70 -7.40 -7.74 -28.25
CA TYR A 70 -8.76 -7.24 -28.37
C TYR A 70 -9.11 -6.68 -29.76
N ARG A 71 -8.40 -7.08 -30.84
CA ARG A 71 -8.63 -6.57 -32.21
C ARG A 71 -10.07 -6.64 -32.72
N THR A 72 -10.83 -7.64 -32.26
CA THR A 72 -12.26 -7.79 -32.60
C THR A 72 -13.15 -6.65 -32.07
N LYS A 73 -12.62 -5.81 -31.18
CA LYS A 73 -13.30 -4.64 -30.60
C LYS A 73 -12.80 -3.33 -31.21
N TRP A 74 -11.92 -3.37 -32.21
CA TRP A 74 -11.45 -2.16 -32.88
C TRP A 74 -12.56 -1.53 -33.70
N ILE A 75 -12.80 -0.23 -33.50
CA ILE A 75 -13.75 0.57 -34.29
C ILE A 75 -13.06 1.29 -35.46
N ARG A 76 -11.73 1.45 -35.40
CA ARG A 76 -10.89 2.03 -36.45
C ARG A 76 -9.57 1.29 -36.52
N GLN A 77 -8.99 1.22 -37.71
CA GLN A 77 -7.70 0.56 -37.94
C GLN A 77 -6.54 1.47 -37.52
N PRO A 78 -5.42 0.92 -37.01
CA PRO A 78 -4.27 1.72 -36.56
C PRO A 78 -3.60 2.54 -37.68
N GLU A 79 -3.77 2.14 -38.94
CA GLU A 79 -3.29 2.85 -40.14
C GLU A 79 -3.90 4.25 -40.27
N PHE A 80 -5.11 4.45 -39.76
CA PHE A 80 -5.79 5.75 -39.76
C PHE A 80 -5.59 6.54 -38.47
N TRP A 81 -4.87 5.99 -37.48
CA TRP A 81 -4.57 6.72 -36.27
C TRP A 81 -3.62 7.87 -36.59
N ARG A 82 -3.99 9.07 -36.13
CA ARG A 82 -3.15 10.26 -36.17
C ARG A 82 -2.96 10.69 -34.71
N PRO A 83 -1.75 10.55 -34.14
CA PRO A 83 -1.49 11.12 -32.82
C PRO A 83 -1.72 12.63 -32.89
N GLU A 84 -2.17 13.22 -31.78
CA GLU A 84 -2.25 14.67 -31.64
C GLU A 84 -0.84 15.22 -31.92
N LYS A 85 -0.70 15.89 -33.06
CA LYS A 85 0.59 16.37 -33.56
C LYS A 85 1.12 17.41 -32.57
N PHE A 86 2.33 17.18 -32.06
CA PHE A 86 3.22 18.20 -31.51
C PHE A 86 2.51 19.24 -30.62
N LEU A 87 2.20 18.84 -29.38
CA LEU A 87 2.35 19.83 -28.31
C LEU A 87 3.83 20.24 -28.28
N VAL A 88 4.10 21.50 -27.98
CA VAL A 88 5.44 22.13 -27.95
C VAL A 88 6.43 21.42 -27.00
N GLU A 89 5.92 20.47 -26.20
CA GLU A 89 6.67 19.61 -25.28
C GLU A 89 6.48 18.12 -25.61
N PRO A 90 7.48 17.26 -25.30
CA PRO A 90 7.37 15.81 -25.47
C PRO A 90 6.08 15.26 -24.84
N THR A 91 5.20 14.69 -25.66
CA THR A 91 3.97 14.09 -25.16
C THR A 91 4.31 12.78 -24.45
N SER A 92 4.08 12.70 -23.14
CA SER A 92 4.32 11.47 -22.36
C SER A 92 3.74 10.23 -23.05
N ASN A 93 4.47 9.11 -23.03
CA ASN A 93 4.02 7.81 -23.57
C ASN A 93 2.59 7.46 -23.14
N ARG A 94 2.19 7.84 -21.92
CA ARG A 94 0.83 7.63 -21.41
C ARG A 94 -0.24 8.38 -22.21
N VAL A 95 0.02 9.62 -22.60
CA VAL A 95 -0.91 10.46 -23.36
C VAL A 95 -1.02 9.98 -24.81
N ALA A 96 0.12 9.67 -25.44
CA ALA A 96 0.13 9.10 -26.79
C ALA A 96 -0.59 7.75 -26.84
N LEU A 97 -0.35 6.87 -25.87
CA LEU A 97 -1.01 5.58 -25.77
C LEU A 97 -2.53 5.73 -25.49
N ARG A 98 -2.92 6.70 -24.65
CA ARG A 98 -4.32 7.06 -24.41
C ARG A 98 -5.02 7.49 -25.72
N SER A 99 -4.37 8.31 -26.55
CA SER A 99 -4.88 8.74 -27.86
C SER A 99 -5.11 7.54 -28.78
N LEU A 100 -4.14 6.61 -28.86
CA LEU A 100 -4.29 5.36 -29.60
C LEU A 100 -5.49 4.54 -29.11
N MET A 101 -5.67 4.41 -27.80
CA MET A 101 -6.81 3.69 -27.23
C MET A 101 -8.15 4.34 -27.59
N LYS A 102 -8.25 5.68 -27.57
CA LYS A 102 -9.45 6.40 -28.05
C LYS A 102 -9.77 6.01 -29.48
N HIS A 103 -8.76 6.07 -30.35
CA HIS A 103 -8.92 5.77 -31.77
C HIS A 103 -9.36 4.32 -32.01
N LEU A 104 -8.73 3.37 -31.32
CA LEU A 104 -9.00 1.95 -31.52
C LEU A 104 -10.35 1.52 -30.94
N PHE A 105 -10.77 2.01 -29.77
CA PHE A 105 -11.86 1.37 -29.02
C PHE A 105 -13.05 2.29 -28.69
N GLU A 106 -12.86 3.60 -28.58
CA GLU A 106 -13.88 4.49 -27.98
C GLU A 106 -14.91 5.00 -28.98
N ARG A 107 -16.07 4.32 -29.00
CA ARG A 107 -17.30 4.91 -29.55
C ARG A 107 -17.89 5.94 -28.60
N TYR A 108 -17.72 5.72 -27.29
CA TYR A 108 -18.10 6.62 -26.22
C TYR A 108 -16.88 6.96 -25.36
N PRO A 109 -16.74 8.21 -24.87
CA PRO A 109 -15.60 8.61 -24.05
C PRO A 109 -15.47 7.78 -22.78
N VAL A 110 -14.26 7.29 -22.51
CA VAL A 110 -13.92 6.59 -21.27
C VAL A 110 -12.98 7.45 -20.42
N PRO A 111 -13.17 7.53 -19.09
CA PRO A 111 -12.24 8.26 -18.21
C PRO A 111 -10.78 7.78 -18.33
N ASN A 112 -9.83 8.70 -18.17
CA ASN A 112 -8.40 8.43 -18.35
C ASN A 112 -7.87 7.38 -17.37
N PHE A 113 -8.29 7.38 -16.10
CA PHE A 113 -7.86 6.37 -15.11
C PHE A 113 -8.07 4.92 -15.60
N MET A 114 -9.16 4.65 -16.35
CA MET A 114 -9.43 3.34 -16.93
C MET A 114 -8.46 2.95 -18.04
N ALA A 115 -8.02 3.92 -18.85
CA ALA A 115 -7.00 3.69 -19.87
C ALA A 115 -5.61 3.51 -19.23
N PHE A 116 -5.28 4.35 -18.26
CA PHE A 116 -4.00 4.29 -17.54
C PHE A 116 -3.83 3.01 -16.73
N ALA A 117 -4.93 2.36 -16.32
CA ALA A 117 -4.91 1.05 -15.70
C ALA A 117 -4.25 -0.05 -16.57
N TRP A 118 -4.24 0.10 -17.90
CA TRP A 118 -3.57 -0.83 -18.82
C TRP A 118 -2.04 -0.69 -18.76
N MET A 119 -1.56 0.45 -18.27
CA MET A 119 -0.15 0.84 -18.21
C MET A 119 0.46 0.58 -16.82
N ARG A 120 -0.14 -0.34 -16.05
CA ARG A 120 0.31 -0.73 -14.71
C ARG A 120 0.95 -2.13 -14.76
N PRO A 121 1.98 -2.42 -13.93
CA PRO A 121 2.64 -3.73 -13.91
C PRO A 121 1.71 -4.92 -13.61
N HIS A 122 0.60 -4.69 -12.89
CA HIS A 122 -0.33 -5.74 -12.48
C HIS A 122 -1.77 -5.49 -12.98
N ALA A 123 -1.91 -4.92 -14.18
CA ALA A 123 -3.22 -4.68 -14.80
C ALA A 123 -4.08 -5.95 -14.85
N LYS A 124 -5.20 -5.95 -14.12
CA LYS A 124 -6.12 -7.08 -14.03
C LYS A 124 -6.93 -7.20 -15.32
N ARG A 125 -7.24 -8.43 -15.74
CA ARG A 125 -8.01 -8.70 -16.97
C ARG A 125 -9.33 -7.92 -17.03
N TRP A 126 -10.05 -7.86 -15.91
CA TRP A 126 -11.34 -7.17 -15.84
C TRP A 126 -11.21 -5.65 -16.00
N TYR A 127 -10.03 -5.04 -15.75
CA TYR A 127 -9.79 -3.63 -16.06
C TYR A 127 -9.93 -3.36 -17.57
N HIS A 128 -9.36 -4.25 -18.39
CA HIS A 128 -9.46 -4.15 -19.85
C HIS A 128 -10.89 -4.37 -20.33
N GLU A 129 -11.55 -5.40 -19.80
CA GLU A 129 -12.92 -5.74 -20.15
C GLU A 129 -13.90 -4.62 -19.76
N LEU A 130 -13.71 -3.98 -18.60
CA LEU A 130 -14.51 -2.83 -18.17
C LEU A 130 -14.25 -1.61 -19.07
N TYR A 131 -13.00 -1.31 -19.41
CA TYR A 131 -12.69 -0.23 -20.35
C TYR A 131 -13.40 -0.42 -21.69
N LEU A 132 -13.30 -1.62 -22.28
CA LEU A 132 -13.98 -1.96 -23.54
C LEU A 132 -15.51 -1.95 -23.41
N HIS A 133 -16.03 -2.33 -22.24
CA HIS A 133 -17.46 -2.28 -21.96
C HIS A 133 -17.98 -0.83 -21.97
N MET A 134 -17.26 0.08 -21.32
CA MET A 134 -17.57 1.51 -21.28
C MET A 134 -17.38 2.18 -22.63
N ALA A 135 -16.31 1.83 -23.35
CA ALA A 135 -16.01 2.34 -24.69
C ALA A 135 -17.12 2.03 -25.71
N ALA A 136 -17.87 0.94 -25.48
CA ALA A 136 -19.04 0.55 -26.25
C ALA A 136 -20.36 1.22 -25.80
N GLY A 137 -20.31 2.13 -24.81
CA GLY A 137 -21.46 2.89 -24.32
C GLY A 137 -22.24 2.26 -23.17
N ARG A 138 -21.75 1.15 -22.60
CA ARG A 138 -22.42 0.48 -21.48
C ARG A 138 -21.89 0.99 -20.13
N GLY A 139 -22.80 1.14 -19.16
CA GLY A 139 -22.45 1.73 -17.87
C GLY A 139 -21.70 0.79 -16.93
N VAL A 140 -20.83 1.32 -16.06
CA VAL A 140 -20.05 0.54 -15.07
C VAL A 140 -20.90 -0.41 -14.21
N ARG A 141 -22.16 -0.05 -13.94
CA ARG A 141 -23.10 -0.89 -13.19
C ARG A 141 -23.58 -2.14 -13.93
N GLN A 142 -23.56 -2.12 -15.27
CA GLN A 142 -23.98 -3.24 -16.11
C GLN A 142 -22.87 -4.28 -16.30
N PHE A 143 -21.64 -3.94 -15.92
CA PHE A 143 -20.49 -4.85 -15.99
C PHE A 143 -20.49 -5.80 -14.79
N LYS A 144 -20.76 -7.09 -15.05
CA LYS A 144 -20.92 -8.12 -14.00
C LYS A 144 -19.61 -8.74 -13.51
N GLN A 145 -18.55 -8.64 -14.31
CA GLN A 145 -17.25 -9.24 -14.01
C GLN A 145 -16.39 -8.38 -13.06
N LYS A 146 -16.89 -7.22 -12.62
CA LYS A 146 -16.19 -6.41 -11.61
C LYS A 146 -16.30 -7.06 -10.23
N PRO A 147 -15.35 -6.76 -9.34
CA PRO A 147 -15.45 -7.18 -7.96
C PRO A 147 -16.66 -6.62 -7.21
N GLY A 148 -16.93 -7.19 -6.03
CA GLY A 148 -18.17 -7.07 -5.26
C GLY A 148 -18.57 -5.67 -4.74
N ILE A 149 -17.82 -4.60 -5.04
CA ILE A 149 -18.19 -3.24 -4.62
C ILE A 149 -19.45 -2.80 -5.39
N ALA A 150 -20.58 -2.71 -4.69
CA ALA A 150 -21.84 -2.26 -5.26
C ALA A 150 -21.81 -0.75 -5.53
N LEU A 151 -22.22 -0.36 -6.74
CA LEU A 151 -22.32 1.06 -7.12
C LEU A 151 -23.79 1.44 -7.30
N SER A 152 -24.24 2.42 -6.53
CA SER A 152 -25.52 3.11 -6.74
C SER A 152 -25.50 3.94 -8.03
N PRO A 153 -26.64 4.44 -8.54
CA PRO A 153 -26.66 5.37 -9.68
C PRO A 153 -25.77 6.61 -9.44
N THR A 154 -25.81 7.17 -8.22
CA THR A 154 -24.98 8.32 -7.83
C THR A 154 -23.50 7.96 -7.80
N ALA A 155 -23.14 6.82 -7.21
CA ALA A 155 -21.77 6.33 -7.21
C ALA A 155 -21.25 6.09 -8.65
N ALA A 156 -22.07 5.57 -9.55
CA ALA A 156 -21.69 5.39 -10.95
C ALA A 156 -21.39 6.73 -11.66
N LYS A 157 -22.12 7.81 -11.34
CA LYS A 157 -21.80 9.17 -11.81
C LYS A 157 -20.48 9.66 -11.23
N CYS A 158 -20.22 9.40 -9.94
CA CYS A 158 -18.94 9.72 -9.31
C CYS A 158 -17.78 8.94 -9.93
N PHE A 159 -17.96 7.67 -10.29
CA PHE A 159 -16.93 6.83 -10.91
C PHE A 159 -16.34 7.45 -12.18
N LEU A 160 -17.15 8.16 -12.97
CA LEU A 160 -16.68 8.87 -14.17
C LEU A 160 -15.77 10.08 -13.86
N LYS A 161 -15.80 10.58 -12.62
CA LYS A 161 -15.03 11.73 -12.12
C LYS A 161 -13.85 11.31 -11.23
N THR A 162 -13.47 10.03 -11.27
CA THR A 162 -12.37 9.50 -10.46
C THR A 162 -11.04 10.14 -10.87
N PRO A 163 -10.15 10.49 -9.91
CA PRO A 163 -8.78 10.92 -10.21
C PRO A 163 -7.97 9.92 -11.04
N ASP A 164 -7.17 10.43 -11.98
CA ASP A 164 -6.41 9.63 -12.96
C ASP A 164 -5.33 8.72 -12.38
N HIS A 165 -4.91 8.96 -11.13
CA HIS A 165 -3.91 8.14 -10.46
C HIS A 165 -4.48 6.87 -9.82
N LEU A 166 -5.80 6.75 -9.68
CA LEU A 166 -6.46 5.60 -9.05
C LEU A 166 -6.68 4.44 -10.04
N GLU A 167 -6.54 3.22 -9.55
CA GLU A 167 -6.90 2.00 -10.28
C GLU A 167 -8.40 1.74 -10.28
N PRO A 168 -8.95 0.90 -11.18
CA PRO A 168 -10.38 0.66 -11.24
C PRO A 168 -11.01 0.09 -9.96
N GLY A 169 -10.28 -0.70 -9.15
CA GLY A 169 -10.76 -1.17 -7.84
C GLY A 169 -10.90 -0.02 -6.84
N GLU A 170 -9.83 0.77 -6.71
CA GLU A 170 -9.76 1.99 -5.89
C GLU A 170 -10.82 3.01 -6.30
N ALA A 171 -11.03 3.18 -7.61
CA ALA A 171 -12.04 4.03 -8.21
C ALA A 171 -13.46 3.61 -7.81
N MET A 172 -13.75 2.31 -7.72
CA MET A 172 -15.05 1.83 -7.26
C MET A 172 -15.29 2.20 -5.80
N ARG A 173 -14.29 2.03 -4.92
CA ARG A 173 -14.41 2.44 -3.52
C ARG A 173 -14.55 3.95 -3.39
N TRP A 174 -13.70 4.71 -4.07
CA TRP A 174 -13.75 6.17 -4.09
C TRP A 174 -15.14 6.64 -4.53
N ALA A 175 -15.65 6.09 -5.63
CA ALA A 175 -16.96 6.40 -6.16
C ALA A 175 -18.12 6.01 -5.21
N GLN A 176 -18.00 4.90 -4.49
CA GLN A 176 -18.98 4.48 -3.48
C GLN A 176 -19.06 5.51 -2.35
N ILE A 177 -17.91 5.91 -1.78
CA ILE A 177 -17.84 6.90 -0.69
C ILE A 177 -18.42 8.24 -1.16
N ARG A 178 -18.02 8.71 -2.35
CA ARG A 178 -18.55 9.95 -2.94
C ARG A 178 -20.04 9.85 -3.25
N GLY A 179 -20.51 8.68 -3.68
CA GLY A 179 -21.93 8.40 -3.95
C GLY A 179 -22.81 8.39 -2.71
N PHE A 180 -22.22 8.20 -1.51
CA PHE A 180 -22.87 8.38 -0.21
C PHE A 180 -22.70 9.80 0.36
N SER A 181 -22.31 10.76 -0.48
CA SER A 181 -22.02 12.14 -0.07
C SER A 181 -20.83 12.30 0.88
N GLY A 182 -19.90 11.33 0.89
CA GLY A 182 -18.61 11.47 1.55
C GLY A 182 -17.71 12.49 0.86
N SER A 183 -16.80 13.11 1.64
CA SER A 183 -15.86 14.10 1.13
C SER A 183 -14.76 13.47 0.25
N LYS A 184 -14.04 14.30 -0.51
CA LYS A 184 -12.92 13.81 -1.34
C LYS A 184 -11.76 13.34 -0.48
N GLU A 185 -11.55 14.02 0.65
CA GLU A 185 -10.49 13.79 1.62
C GLU A 185 -10.71 12.44 2.31
N LEU A 186 -11.94 12.13 2.73
CA LEU A 186 -12.28 10.83 3.30
C LEU A 186 -12.11 9.71 2.28
N ALA A 187 -12.57 9.93 1.05
CA ALA A 187 -12.41 8.94 -0.01
C ALA A 187 -10.93 8.67 -0.32
N ALA A 188 -10.10 9.71 -0.37
CA ALA A 188 -8.66 9.58 -0.60
C ALA A 188 -7.96 8.89 0.58
N GLU A 189 -8.30 9.24 1.82
CA GLU A 189 -7.75 8.64 3.03
C GLU A 189 -8.01 7.14 3.08
N LEU A 190 -9.29 6.73 2.95
CA LEU A 190 -9.65 5.32 3.05
C LEU A 190 -9.09 4.48 1.90
N VAL A 191 -9.06 5.02 0.68
CA VAL A 191 -8.50 4.31 -0.48
C VAL A 191 -6.98 4.20 -0.40
N ARG A 192 -6.28 5.18 0.16
CA ARG A 192 -4.81 5.14 0.21
C ARG A 192 -4.28 4.33 1.39
N ASN A 193 -4.90 4.48 2.55
CA ASN A 193 -4.29 4.11 3.82
C ASN A 193 -4.95 2.90 4.50
N THR A 194 -5.91 2.23 3.86
CA THR A 194 -6.61 1.09 4.49
C THR A 194 -6.81 -0.07 3.53
N ILE A 195 -7.27 -1.20 4.07
CA ILE A 195 -7.67 -2.37 3.29
C ILE A 195 -8.82 -2.10 2.30
N LEU A 196 -9.55 -0.99 2.45
CA LEU A 196 -10.72 -0.64 1.62
C LEU A 196 -10.35 -0.23 0.19
N LYS A 197 -9.06 -0.05 -0.11
CA LYS A 197 -8.54 0.22 -1.46
C LYS A 197 -9.00 -0.80 -2.49
N GLU A 198 -9.21 -2.03 -2.05
CA GLU A 198 -9.67 -3.14 -2.86
C GLU A 198 -10.97 -3.73 -2.28
N PRO A 199 -11.68 -4.55 -3.07
CA PRO A 199 -12.79 -5.37 -2.60
C PRO A 199 -12.33 -6.30 -1.48
N THR A 200 -13.10 -6.28 -0.42
CA THR A 200 -12.90 -7.07 0.80
C THR A 200 -13.86 -8.26 0.82
N ARG A 201 -13.69 -9.15 1.79
CA ARG A 201 -14.55 -10.33 1.97
C ARG A 201 -15.98 -10.04 2.42
N ASP A 202 -16.22 -8.91 3.08
CA ASP A 202 -17.54 -8.54 3.64
C ASP A 202 -17.88 -7.08 3.28
N GLU A 203 -18.15 -6.84 2.00
CA GLU A 203 -18.51 -5.52 1.49
C GLU A 203 -19.76 -4.91 2.14
N ARG A 204 -20.70 -5.76 2.59
CA ARG A 204 -21.91 -5.29 3.27
C ARG A 204 -21.59 -4.68 4.63
N PHE A 205 -20.70 -5.32 5.39
CA PHE A 205 -20.21 -4.73 6.63
C PHE A 205 -19.44 -3.44 6.39
N TRP A 206 -18.50 -3.42 5.45
CA TRP A 206 -17.69 -2.22 5.20
C TRP A 206 -18.50 -1.04 4.66
N GLU A 207 -19.58 -1.28 3.92
CA GLU A 207 -20.55 -0.24 3.61
C GLU A 207 -21.12 0.41 4.88
N THR A 208 -21.42 -0.37 5.93
CA THR A 208 -21.92 0.20 7.19
C THR A 208 -20.86 1.06 7.89
N MET A 209 -19.59 0.66 7.83
CA MET A 209 -18.47 1.44 8.38
C MET A 209 -18.25 2.74 7.60
N ILE A 210 -18.30 2.70 6.26
CA ILE A 210 -18.18 3.89 5.41
C ILE A 210 -19.31 4.88 5.72
N ARG A 211 -20.55 4.40 5.78
CA ARG A 211 -21.72 5.24 6.12
C ARG A 211 -21.60 5.83 7.52
N PHE A 212 -21.11 5.05 8.49
CA PHE A 212 -20.83 5.53 9.83
C PHE A 212 -19.80 6.68 9.82
N LEU A 213 -18.67 6.54 9.13
CA LEU A 213 -17.65 7.59 9.05
C LEU A 213 -18.16 8.87 8.37
N ILE A 214 -18.99 8.74 7.33
CA ILE A 214 -19.62 9.88 6.66
C ILE A 214 -20.59 10.62 7.58
N ARG A 215 -21.36 9.88 8.38
CA ARG A 215 -22.32 10.44 9.34
C ARG A 215 -21.61 11.14 10.50
N GLU A 216 -20.62 10.49 11.11
CA GLU A 216 -19.95 10.96 12.31
C GLU A 216 -18.90 12.05 12.05
N LYS A 217 -18.38 12.15 10.81
CA LYS A 217 -17.42 13.17 10.37
C LYS A 217 -16.25 13.39 11.36
N PRO A 218 -15.29 12.44 11.45
CA PRO A 218 -14.15 12.59 12.35
C PRO A 218 -13.42 13.92 12.14
N SER A 219 -13.07 14.61 13.23
CA SER A 219 -12.41 15.93 13.18
C SER A 219 -11.03 15.90 12.51
N TYR A 220 -10.37 14.74 12.52
CA TYR A 220 -9.09 14.48 11.87
C TYR A 220 -9.25 13.35 10.87
N ILE A 221 -8.82 13.53 9.63
CA ILE A 221 -9.14 12.55 8.57
C ILE A 221 -8.45 11.21 8.80
N GLN A 222 -7.23 11.22 9.34
CA GLN A 222 -6.44 10.03 9.67
C GLN A 222 -7.10 9.18 10.77
N HIS A 223 -8.00 9.75 11.57
CA HIS A 223 -8.80 8.96 12.50
C HIS A 223 -9.70 7.96 11.78
N ALA A 224 -10.14 8.26 10.55
CA ALA A 224 -10.96 7.35 9.77
C ALA A 224 -10.20 6.07 9.39
N SER A 225 -8.93 6.18 8.97
CA SER A 225 -8.10 5.02 8.63
C SER A 225 -7.77 4.18 9.86
N MET A 226 -7.36 4.81 10.97
CA MET A 226 -7.10 4.10 12.24
C MET A 226 -8.30 3.27 12.70
N LEU A 227 -9.52 3.83 12.62
CA LEU A 227 -10.73 3.11 13.02
C LEU A 227 -11.06 1.96 12.06
N VAL A 228 -10.79 2.11 10.77
CA VAL A 228 -10.96 1.03 9.78
C VAL A 228 -9.98 -0.10 10.07
N ASP A 229 -8.71 0.21 10.29
CA ASP A 229 -7.69 -0.79 10.58
C ASP A 229 -7.97 -1.52 11.89
N PHE A 230 -8.34 -0.79 12.95
CA PHE A 230 -8.79 -1.39 14.20
C PHE A 230 -9.98 -2.34 13.99
N VAL A 231 -11.00 -1.92 13.24
CA VAL A 231 -12.16 -2.78 12.96
C VAL A 231 -11.74 -4.01 12.15
N ASP A 232 -10.81 -3.87 11.20
CA ASP A 232 -10.28 -5.00 10.45
C ASP A 232 -9.56 -6.00 11.36
N GLU A 233 -8.69 -5.52 12.23
CA GLU A 233 -8.01 -6.31 13.24
C GLU A 233 -9.01 -7.06 14.14
N GLN A 234 -9.99 -6.35 14.70
CA GLN A 234 -10.91 -6.97 15.66
C GLN A 234 -11.85 -7.98 15.00
N ARG A 235 -12.43 -7.63 13.86
CA ARG A 235 -13.50 -8.43 13.23
C ARG A 235 -12.95 -9.49 12.31
N PHE A 236 -11.82 -9.22 11.66
CA PHE A 236 -11.44 -9.99 10.49
C PHE A 236 -10.06 -10.65 10.56
N GLN A 237 -9.07 -10.04 11.18
CA GLN A 237 -7.76 -10.67 11.29
C GLN A 237 -7.77 -11.80 12.34
N PRO A 238 -6.98 -12.87 12.13
CA PRO A 238 -6.74 -13.87 13.18
C PRO A 238 -6.29 -13.21 14.48
N ALA A 239 -6.81 -13.67 15.61
CA ALA A 239 -6.44 -13.12 16.91
C ALA A 239 -4.96 -13.27 17.20
N GLU A 240 -4.28 -14.31 16.73
CA GLU A 240 -2.83 -14.44 16.86
C GLU A 240 -2.04 -13.28 16.23
N LYS A 241 -2.53 -12.72 15.12
CA LYS A 241 -1.91 -11.57 14.44
C LYS A 241 -2.12 -10.25 15.21
N VAL A 242 -3.26 -10.11 15.89
CA VAL A 242 -3.68 -8.87 16.57
C VAL A 242 -3.28 -8.87 18.05
N TRP A 243 -3.34 -10.04 18.67
CA TRP A 243 -3.05 -10.26 20.08
C TRP A 243 -1.58 -10.62 20.32
N GLY A 244 -1.00 -11.50 19.49
CA GLY A 244 0.25 -12.21 19.75
C GLY A 244 0.03 -13.72 19.84
N ARG A 245 1.11 -14.48 20.11
CA ARG A 245 1.06 -15.95 20.17
C ARG A 245 -0.02 -16.41 21.15
N GLY A 246 -0.77 -17.45 20.77
CA GLY A 246 -1.84 -17.99 21.61
C GLY A 246 -3.17 -17.24 21.56
N GLY A 247 -3.31 -16.17 20.78
CA GLY A 247 -4.60 -15.54 20.45
C GLY A 247 -5.52 -16.47 19.63
N GLY A 248 -4.94 -17.37 18.84
CA GLY A 248 -5.64 -18.36 18.03
C GLY A 248 -6.03 -17.86 16.62
N PRO A 249 -6.52 -18.76 15.75
CA PRO A 249 -6.73 -18.47 14.33
C PRO A 249 -8.01 -17.67 14.03
N LEU A 250 -8.92 -17.56 15.01
CA LEU A 250 -10.20 -16.85 14.85
C LEU A 250 -10.05 -15.38 15.24
N PRO A 251 -10.84 -14.46 14.65
CA PRO A 251 -10.83 -13.06 15.08
C PRO A 251 -11.22 -12.87 16.54
N LEU A 252 -10.74 -11.78 17.15
CA LEU A 252 -11.06 -11.44 18.54
C LEU A 252 -12.55 -11.15 18.73
N GLN A 253 -13.16 -10.46 17.77
CA GLN A 253 -14.54 -10.02 17.79
C GLN A 253 -15.23 -10.31 16.44
N PRO A 254 -15.44 -11.58 16.06
CA PRO A 254 -15.99 -11.93 14.74
C PRO A 254 -17.42 -11.42 14.51
N LYS A 255 -18.14 -11.10 15.61
CA LYS A 255 -19.48 -10.52 15.60
C LYS A 255 -19.49 -8.98 15.71
N PHE A 256 -18.35 -8.30 15.58
CA PHE A 256 -18.24 -6.85 15.71
C PHE A 256 -19.24 -6.14 14.77
N SER A 257 -20.05 -5.22 15.30
CA SER A 257 -21.03 -4.47 14.53
C SER A 257 -20.88 -2.95 14.72
N MET A 258 -21.24 -2.20 13.69
CA MET A 258 -21.34 -0.73 13.73
C MET A 258 -22.70 -0.25 14.27
N LYS A 259 -23.68 -1.15 14.44
CA LYS A 259 -25.02 -0.80 14.94
C LYS A 259 -24.93 -0.23 16.35
N GLY A 260 -25.56 0.93 16.58
CA GLY A 260 -25.62 1.60 17.88
C GLY A 260 -24.33 2.29 18.33
N ARG A 261 -23.28 2.33 17.49
CA ARG A 261 -22.03 3.04 17.82
C ARG A 261 -22.11 4.53 17.47
N THR A 262 -21.44 5.33 18.30
CA THR A 262 -21.01 6.71 18.03
C THR A 262 -19.48 6.75 17.87
N LEU A 263 -18.95 7.84 17.31
CA LEU A 263 -17.51 8.04 17.17
C LEU A 263 -16.79 7.89 18.52
N GLY A 264 -17.28 8.57 19.57
CA GLY A 264 -16.70 8.48 20.91
C GLY A 264 -16.75 7.07 21.50
N SER A 265 -17.83 6.31 21.28
CA SER A 265 -17.93 4.92 21.76
C SER A 265 -16.92 3.99 21.07
N LEU A 266 -16.66 4.22 19.78
CA LEU A 266 -15.72 3.42 19.01
C LEU A 266 -14.28 3.76 19.38
N TRP A 267 -13.98 5.05 19.58
CA TRP A 267 -12.69 5.50 20.08
C TRP A 267 -12.39 4.95 21.47
N ARG A 268 -13.32 5.06 22.41
CA ARG A 268 -13.15 4.48 23.75
C ARG A 268 -12.88 2.97 23.67
N HIS A 269 -13.59 2.26 22.81
CA HIS A 269 -13.33 0.85 22.58
C HIS A 269 -11.95 0.62 21.98
N MET A 270 -11.53 1.39 20.97
CA MET A 270 -10.19 1.29 20.38
C MET A 270 -9.06 1.64 21.36
N SER A 271 -9.31 2.53 22.34
CA SER A 271 -8.32 2.83 23.38
C SER A 271 -8.25 1.74 24.45
N ASN A 272 -9.38 1.11 24.79
CA ASN A 272 -9.49 0.24 25.96
C ASN A 272 -9.65 -1.26 25.62
N TRP A 273 -9.78 -1.62 24.33
CA TRP A 273 -10.17 -2.98 23.91
C TRP A 273 -9.29 -4.06 24.53
N ARG A 274 -8.00 -3.79 24.76
CA ARG A 274 -7.08 -4.76 25.36
C ARG A 274 -7.44 -5.05 26.80
N GLN A 275 -7.65 -4.02 27.61
CA GLN A 275 -8.05 -4.15 29.00
C GLN A 275 -9.45 -4.80 29.09
N GLU A 276 -10.40 -4.34 28.27
CA GLU A 276 -11.75 -4.91 28.21
C GLU A 276 -11.74 -6.39 27.80
N LEU A 277 -10.86 -6.78 26.89
CA LEU A 277 -10.73 -8.16 26.43
C LEU A 277 -10.06 -9.03 27.49
N LEU A 278 -9.05 -8.54 28.20
CA LEU A 278 -8.40 -9.26 29.31
C LEU A 278 -9.37 -9.55 30.46
N LEU A 279 -10.22 -8.58 30.79
CA LEU A 279 -11.28 -8.78 31.78
C LEU A 279 -12.25 -9.90 31.36
N LYS A 280 -12.56 -10.01 30.07
CA LYS A 280 -13.48 -11.04 29.52
C LYS A 280 -12.81 -12.38 29.25
N ARG A 281 -11.50 -12.38 28.98
CA ARG A 281 -10.70 -13.56 28.64
C ARG A 281 -9.35 -13.50 29.36
N PRO A 282 -9.30 -13.71 30.69
CA PRO A 282 -8.05 -13.66 31.45
C PRO A 282 -6.98 -14.64 30.98
N SER A 283 -7.38 -15.76 30.36
CA SER A 283 -6.46 -16.74 29.76
C SER A 283 -5.58 -16.18 28.63
N LEU A 284 -5.98 -15.07 28.00
CA LEU A 284 -5.13 -14.36 27.04
C LEU A 284 -3.97 -13.61 27.72
N ALA A 285 -4.06 -13.31 29.03
CA ALA A 285 -2.96 -12.74 29.80
C ALA A 285 -1.82 -13.75 29.97
N GLN A 286 -2.17 -15.02 30.23
CA GLN A 286 -1.22 -16.10 30.48
C GLN A 286 -0.44 -16.54 29.23
N ARG A 287 -0.91 -16.16 28.03
CA ARG A 287 -0.31 -16.56 26.75
C ARG A 287 0.65 -15.54 26.14
N ASN A 288 0.78 -14.35 26.74
CA ASN A 288 1.90 -13.46 26.41
C ASN A 288 3.14 -14.07 27.08
N PHE A 289 4.07 -14.59 26.29
CA PHE A 289 5.32 -15.15 26.80
C PHE A 289 6.14 -14.01 27.37
N HIS A 290 6.15 -13.87 28.69
CA HIS A 290 7.01 -12.92 29.37
C HIS A 290 8.30 -13.62 29.76
N TRP A 291 9.44 -13.01 29.46
CA TRP A 291 10.74 -13.41 29.98
C TRP A 291 11.26 -12.37 30.96
N PRO A 292 12.08 -12.77 31.94
CA PRO A 292 12.69 -11.82 32.87
C PRO A 292 13.63 -10.86 32.13
N ALA A 293 13.69 -9.62 32.61
CA ALA A 293 14.65 -8.63 32.12
C ALA A 293 16.09 -9.08 32.38
N ILE A 294 17.01 -8.62 31.53
CA ILE A 294 18.44 -8.79 31.73
C ILE A 294 18.98 -7.80 32.78
N GLU A 295 20.22 -7.98 33.22
CA GLU A 295 20.88 -7.10 34.21
C GLU A 295 21.37 -5.78 33.57
N VAL A 296 20.48 -5.09 32.87
CA VAL A 296 20.68 -3.77 32.26
C VAL A 296 19.47 -2.93 32.62
N GLN A 297 19.67 -1.68 33.04
CA GLN A 297 18.58 -0.83 33.50
C GLN A 297 18.01 0.05 32.37
N PRO A 298 16.68 0.29 32.36
CA PRO A 298 16.08 1.25 31.45
C PRO A 298 16.62 2.66 31.70
N MET A 299 16.60 3.50 30.68
CA MET A 299 17.03 4.89 30.78
C MET A 299 15.88 5.84 30.50
N VAL A 300 15.80 6.89 31.30
CA VAL A 300 15.01 8.09 31.02
C VAL A 300 15.97 9.27 31.03
N HIS A 301 16.03 10.01 29.92
CA HIS A 301 16.84 11.21 29.79
C HIS A 301 15.97 12.37 29.34
N GLN A 302 16.04 13.49 30.06
CA GLN A 302 15.29 14.71 29.74
C GLN A 302 16.27 15.74 29.18
N ASP A 303 15.99 16.22 27.97
CA ASP A 303 16.75 17.28 27.30
C ASP A 303 15.76 18.35 26.81
N GLY A 304 15.65 19.44 27.58
CA GLY A 304 14.62 20.47 27.39
C GLY A 304 13.20 19.86 27.41
N ASP A 305 12.43 20.11 26.35
CA ASP A 305 11.08 19.57 26.14
C ASP A 305 11.05 18.13 25.60
N VAL A 306 12.22 17.54 25.33
CA VAL A 306 12.34 16.20 24.74
C VAL A 306 12.68 15.18 25.81
N LYS A 307 11.82 14.18 25.98
CA LYS A 307 12.07 13.04 26.87
C LYS A 307 12.46 11.82 26.06
N TRP A 308 13.65 11.29 26.31
CA TRP A 308 14.17 10.05 25.75
C TRP A 308 13.95 8.90 26.72
N ILE A 309 13.51 7.75 26.22
CA ILE A 309 13.25 6.55 27.01
C ILE A 309 13.83 5.34 26.29
N ILE A 310 14.62 4.53 27.00
CA ILE A 310 15.14 3.23 26.55
C ILE A 310 14.62 2.16 27.52
N PHE A 311 14.03 1.09 26.99
CA PHE A 311 13.52 -0.02 27.81
C PHE A 311 13.47 -1.34 27.04
N GLU A 312 13.57 -2.45 27.76
CA GLU A 312 13.57 -3.80 27.21
C GLU A 312 12.17 -4.26 26.80
N LEU A 313 12.10 -5.02 25.71
CA LEU A 313 10.88 -5.65 25.22
C LEU A 313 10.77 -7.07 25.76
N LEU A 314 9.99 -7.23 26.82
CA LEU A 314 9.93 -8.45 27.64
C LEU A 314 8.89 -9.49 27.22
N ASN A 315 8.29 -9.34 26.04
CA ASN A 315 7.35 -10.33 25.52
C ASN A 315 7.27 -10.34 24.00
N ASP A 316 6.79 -11.48 23.48
CA ASP A 316 6.60 -11.74 22.05
C ASP A 316 5.81 -10.65 21.34
N ARG A 317 4.78 -10.13 21.98
CA ARG A 317 3.98 -9.03 21.44
C ARG A 317 4.75 -7.72 21.37
N ALA A 318 5.54 -7.39 22.39
CA ALA A 318 6.35 -6.18 22.42
C ALA A 318 7.34 -6.18 21.25
N LEU A 319 7.96 -7.33 20.97
CA LEU A 319 8.79 -7.55 19.79
C LEU A 319 8.00 -7.37 18.49
N MET A 320 6.84 -8.03 18.34
CA MET A 320 6.00 -7.91 17.15
C MET A 320 5.56 -6.45 16.87
N LEU A 321 5.16 -5.72 17.91
CA LEU A 321 4.76 -4.31 17.80
C LEU A 321 5.93 -3.40 17.45
N GLU A 322 7.13 -3.71 17.94
CA GLU A 322 8.35 -3.00 17.57
C GLU A 322 8.70 -3.27 16.11
N GLY A 323 8.74 -4.53 15.69
CA GLY A 323 9.03 -4.93 14.32
C GLY A 323 8.07 -4.31 13.31
N ALA A 324 6.76 -4.33 13.58
CA ALA A 324 5.78 -3.68 12.71
C ALA A 324 5.91 -2.16 12.64
N ALA A 325 6.28 -1.50 13.75
CA ALA A 325 6.40 -0.04 13.79
C ALA A 325 7.72 0.46 13.17
N MET A 326 8.79 -0.31 13.35
CA MET A 326 10.15 0.00 12.92
C MET A 326 10.53 -0.66 11.60
N ASP A 327 9.68 -1.52 11.03
CA ASP A 327 9.93 -2.29 9.80
C ASP A 327 11.15 -3.23 9.93
N HIS A 328 11.25 -3.87 11.11
CA HIS A 328 12.32 -4.80 11.48
C HIS A 328 11.77 -6.21 11.71
N CYS A 329 12.63 -7.23 11.57
CA CYS A 329 12.28 -8.64 11.80
C CYS A 329 12.47 -9.09 13.27
N VAL A 330 12.41 -8.16 14.24
CA VAL A 330 12.63 -8.50 15.66
C VAL A 330 11.57 -9.41 16.27
N SER A 331 10.45 -9.64 15.58
CA SER A 331 9.47 -10.67 15.97
C SER A 331 10.03 -12.08 15.98
N ASP A 332 11.12 -12.32 15.23
CA ASP A 332 11.71 -13.65 15.09
C ASP A 332 12.69 -13.98 16.24
N TYR A 333 12.94 -13.01 17.13
CA TYR A 333 13.87 -13.10 18.26
C TYR A 333 13.23 -13.65 19.54
N VAL A 334 11.97 -14.09 19.48
CA VAL A 334 11.19 -14.52 20.67
C VAL A 334 11.91 -15.62 21.46
N GLU A 335 12.44 -16.64 20.79
CA GLU A 335 13.09 -17.77 21.44
C GLU A 335 14.45 -17.35 22.02
N GLN A 336 15.21 -16.53 21.29
CA GLN A 336 16.49 -15.98 21.72
C GLN A 336 16.34 -15.08 22.95
N CYS A 337 15.29 -14.25 22.99
CA CYS A 337 14.99 -13.41 24.15
C CYS A 337 14.49 -14.23 25.35
N ALA A 338 13.67 -15.24 25.12
CA ALA A 338 13.24 -16.15 26.18
C ALA A 338 14.42 -16.93 26.78
N ASP A 339 15.36 -17.36 25.94
CA ASP A 339 16.58 -18.10 26.34
C ASP A 339 17.72 -17.18 26.82
N ARG A 340 17.52 -15.85 26.85
CA ARG A 340 18.54 -14.84 27.19
C ARG A 340 19.79 -14.83 26.31
N LYS A 341 19.67 -15.31 25.07
CA LYS A 341 20.72 -15.22 24.05
C LYS A 341 20.76 -13.86 23.36
N SER A 342 19.66 -13.12 23.41
CA SER A 342 19.53 -11.77 22.87
C SER A 342 18.53 -10.98 23.71
N SER A 343 18.67 -9.66 23.78
CA SER A 343 17.73 -8.77 24.44
C SER A 343 17.45 -7.58 23.55
N ILE A 344 16.17 -7.35 23.24
CA ILE A 344 15.74 -6.27 22.34
C ILE A 344 15.20 -5.11 23.15
N TRP A 345 15.66 -3.91 22.82
CA TRP A 345 15.31 -2.66 23.48
C TRP A 345 14.71 -1.66 22.50
N SER A 346 13.75 -0.86 22.97
CA SER A 346 13.14 0.22 22.20
C SER A 346 13.58 1.57 22.77
N MET A 347 14.18 2.40 21.91
CA MET A 347 14.42 3.81 22.20
C MET A 347 13.28 4.66 21.65
N ARG A 348 12.75 5.55 22.46
CA ARG A 348 11.62 6.43 22.12
C ARG A 348 11.88 7.87 22.53
N ILE A 349 11.33 8.79 21.75
CA ILE A 349 11.23 10.22 22.09
C ILE A 349 9.79 10.57 22.40
N HIS A 350 9.56 11.37 23.42
CA HIS A 350 8.28 12.01 23.66
C HIS A 350 8.47 13.50 23.41
N LEU A 351 7.92 13.99 22.29
CA LEU A 351 7.90 15.40 21.95
C LEU A 351 6.45 15.88 22.07
N LYS A 352 6.18 16.85 22.95
CA LYS A 352 4.82 17.39 23.18
C LYS A 352 3.75 16.30 23.50
N GLY A 353 4.15 15.26 24.22
CA GLY A 353 3.25 14.17 24.66
C GLY A 353 3.00 13.07 23.63
N CYS A 354 3.55 13.16 22.41
CA CYS A 354 3.45 12.10 21.40
C CYS A 354 4.68 11.17 21.45
N PRO A 355 4.53 9.89 21.87
CA PRO A 355 5.63 8.94 21.87
C PRO A 355 5.94 8.47 20.45
N LYS A 356 7.19 8.60 20.02
CA LYS A 356 7.70 8.09 18.73
C LYS A 356 8.87 7.14 18.99
N ARG A 357 8.81 5.95 18.39
CA ARG A 357 9.94 5.00 18.34
C ARG A 357 10.99 5.50 17.35
N ILE A 358 12.25 5.38 17.72
CA ILE A 358 13.35 5.94 16.94
C ILE A 358 14.51 4.97 16.72
N VAL A 359 14.78 4.05 17.66
CA VAL A 359 15.84 3.05 17.52
C VAL A 359 15.37 1.73 18.12
N THR A 360 15.63 0.63 17.43
CA THR A 360 15.59 -0.72 17.99
C THR A 360 17.02 -1.17 18.23
N ILE A 361 17.31 -1.66 19.43
CA ILE A 361 18.66 -2.02 19.88
C ILE A 361 18.66 -3.49 20.26
N GLU A 362 19.66 -4.23 19.81
CA GLU A 362 19.94 -5.59 20.24
C GLU A 362 21.16 -5.61 21.15
N VAL A 363 20.99 -6.23 22.32
CA VAL A 363 22.05 -6.46 23.31
C VAL A 363 22.28 -7.96 23.42
N ASP A 364 23.54 -8.36 23.30
CA ASP A 364 24.02 -9.69 23.70
C ASP A 364 24.24 -9.69 25.22
N PRO A 365 23.42 -10.44 26.00
CA PRO A 365 23.52 -10.41 27.45
C PRO A 365 24.80 -11.07 27.99
N GLU A 366 25.37 -12.05 27.27
CA GLU A 366 26.58 -12.77 27.68
C GLU A 366 27.82 -11.89 27.49
N ARG A 367 27.92 -11.23 26.34
CA ARG A 367 29.04 -10.33 26.03
C ARG A 367 28.89 -8.94 26.65
N LYS A 368 27.71 -8.62 27.20
CA LYS A 368 27.32 -7.26 27.59
C LYS A 368 27.65 -6.26 26.48
N ALA A 369 27.21 -6.58 25.27
CA ALA A 369 27.53 -5.81 24.08
C ALA A 369 26.26 -5.40 23.33
N ILE A 370 26.21 -4.16 22.85
CA ILE A 370 25.24 -3.74 21.85
C ILE A 370 25.77 -4.22 20.50
N VAL A 371 25.12 -5.24 19.95
CA VAL A 371 25.52 -5.90 18.69
C VAL A 371 24.84 -5.29 17.47
N GLN A 372 23.67 -4.67 17.66
CA GLN A 372 22.98 -3.95 16.60
C GLN A 372 22.17 -2.79 17.18
N ALA A 373 22.11 -1.67 16.45
CA ALA A 373 21.18 -0.59 16.71
C ALA A 373 20.79 0.06 15.39
N GLN A 374 19.49 0.10 15.07
CA GLN A 374 19.01 0.66 13.81
C GLN A 374 17.77 1.54 13.99
N ALA A 375 17.69 2.59 13.18
CA ALA A 375 16.50 3.39 13.01
C ALA A 375 15.50 2.67 12.09
N LYS A 376 14.34 3.28 11.87
CA LYS A 376 13.25 2.66 11.10
C LYS A 376 13.73 2.19 9.71
N SER A 377 13.28 1.01 9.30
CA SER A 377 13.62 0.37 8.00
C SER A 377 15.13 0.15 7.84
N ASN A 378 15.80 -0.23 8.93
CA ASN A 378 17.24 -0.48 8.99
C ASN A 378 18.12 0.73 8.62
N GLU A 379 17.61 1.95 8.82
CA GLU A 379 18.38 3.19 8.59
C GLU A 379 19.41 3.45 9.70
N ASP A 380 20.42 4.26 9.39
CA ASP A 380 21.42 4.74 10.36
C ASP A 380 20.80 5.61 11.45
N LEU A 381 21.41 5.57 12.65
CA LEU A 381 20.99 6.42 13.76
C LEU A 381 21.25 7.90 13.46
N SER A 382 20.32 8.75 13.87
CA SER A 382 20.60 10.19 13.91
C SER A 382 21.69 10.50 14.94
N PRO A 383 22.45 11.61 14.78
CA PRO A 383 23.50 11.98 15.73
C PRO A 383 23.01 12.08 17.18
N ALA A 384 21.83 12.66 17.40
CA ALA A 384 21.21 12.77 18.72
C ALA A 384 20.85 11.38 19.31
N ALA A 385 20.30 10.47 18.51
CA ALA A 385 19.99 9.13 18.98
C ALA A 385 21.25 8.33 19.32
N ASN A 386 22.32 8.49 18.52
CA ASN A 386 23.61 7.84 18.78
C ASN A 386 24.27 8.36 20.07
N GLU A 387 24.16 9.66 20.35
CA GLU A 387 24.65 10.24 21.60
C GLU A 387 23.92 9.64 22.82
N ILE A 388 22.59 9.55 22.75
CA ILE A 388 21.76 8.94 23.79
C ILE A 388 22.09 7.46 23.97
N LEU A 389 22.29 6.72 22.88
CA LEU A 389 22.71 5.32 22.92
C LEU A 389 24.05 5.14 23.62
N ARG A 390 25.06 5.96 23.27
CA ARG A 390 26.39 5.93 23.90
C ARG A 390 26.34 6.26 25.39
N ARG A 391 25.55 7.26 25.77
CA ARG A 391 25.32 7.60 27.19
C ARG A 391 24.75 6.44 27.97
N TRP A 392 23.74 5.75 27.40
CA TRP A 392 23.16 4.56 28.01
C TRP A 392 24.19 3.42 28.10
N ALA A 393 24.91 3.14 27.01
CA ALA A 393 25.92 2.10 26.96
C ALA A 393 27.01 2.30 28.03
N THR A 394 27.55 3.52 28.16
CA THR A 394 28.54 3.85 29.19
C THR A 394 27.99 3.67 30.61
N ARG A 395 26.72 4.07 30.84
CA ARG A 395 26.09 3.94 32.16
C ARG A 395 25.92 2.49 32.59
N GLU A 396 25.57 1.62 31.65
CA GLU A 396 25.30 0.20 31.89
C GLU A 396 26.53 -0.70 31.68
N GLY A 397 27.68 -0.13 31.30
CA GLY A 397 28.90 -0.88 31.01
C GLY A 397 28.80 -1.77 29.77
N LEU A 398 28.01 -1.36 28.78
CA LEU A 398 27.83 -2.09 27.52
C LEU A 398 28.92 -1.72 26.49
N VAL A 399 29.51 -2.72 25.86
CA VAL A 399 30.44 -2.53 24.75
C VAL A 399 29.66 -2.25 23.47
N MET A 400 30.07 -1.25 22.70
CA MET A 400 29.48 -0.97 21.39
C MET A 400 30.19 -1.82 20.33
N SER A 401 29.60 -2.95 19.91
CA SER A 401 30.12 -3.79 18.82
C SER A 401 29.16 -3.78 17.63
N LEU A 402 28.89 -2.58 17.12
CA LEU A 402 28.11 -2.41 15.89
C LEU A 402 28.99 -2.89 14.73
N GLU A 403 28.60 -3.96 14.04
CA GLU A 403 29.27 -4.34 12.79
C GLU A 403 29.07 -3.21 11.75
N ASP A 404 30.15 -2.82 11.08
CA ASP A 404 30.18 -1.75 10.06
C ASP A 404 29.35 -2.06 8.81
#